data_AF-A0A1F9WK45-F1
#
_entry.id   AF-A0A1F9WK45-F1
#
_cell.length_a   1.000
_cell.length_b   1.000
_cell.length_c   1.000
_cell.angle_alpha   90.00
_cell.angle_beta   90.00
_cell.angle_gamma   90.00
#
_symmetry.space_group_name_H-M   'P 1'
#
loop_
_entity.id
_entity.type
_entity.pdbx_description
1 polymer ?
#
loop_
_entity_poly.entity_id
_entity_poly.type
_entity_poly.pdbx_seq_one_letter_code
_entity_poly.pdbx_strand_id
1 'polypeptide(L)'
;MRKVHTREKDLETIVILAAAALVFFLIFRKNAFIFAAFGLLLLGLFFKCTAAAVSAGWLKFAEVLGTFNTRVILGLVYFVVLTPIALVFRALIKRHVNSPRTAFDGTYFTVRDHSFGAPDFEKMW
;
A
#
# COMPACT_ATOMS: atom_id res chain seq x y z
N MET A 1 9.75 -20.60 12.46
CA MET A 1 8.70 -21.07 13.39
C MET A 1 7.48 -21.51 12.59
N ARG A 2 7.15 -22.81 12.59
CA ARG A 2 5.95 -23.34 11.91
C ARG A 2 4.74 -22.87 12.74
N LYS A 3 3.94 -21.93 12.24
CA LYS A 3 2.68 -21.52 12.91
C LYS A 3 1.81 -22.77 12.98
N VAL A 4 1.66 -23.35 14.18
CA VAL A 4 0.77 -24.48 14.40
C VAL A 4 -0.65 -23.92 14.29
N HIS A 5 -1.34 -24.23 13.19
CA HIS A 5 -2.72 -23.84 13.02
C HIS A 5 -3.56 -24.62 14.04
N THR A 6 -4.26 -23.90 14.92
CA THR A 6 -5.27 -24.49 15.81
C THR A 6 -6.46 -24.88 14.96
N ARG A 7 -6.97 -26.11 15.14
CA ARG A 7 -8.10 -26.67 14.37
C ARG A 7 -9.33 -25.75 14.33
N GLU A 8 -9.54 -24.93 15.35
CA GLU A 8 -10.59 -23.90 15.39
C GLU A 8 -10.44 -22.87 14.26
N LYS A 9 -9.23 -22.33 14.07
CA LYS A 9 -8.95 -21.32 13.03
C LYS A 9 -9.10 -21.88 11.62
N ASP A 10 -8.77 -23.15 11.43
CA ASP A 10 -8.95 -23.82 10.15
C ASP A 10 -10.45 -23.99 9.82
N LEU A 11 -11.26 -24.34 10.82
CA LEU A 11 -12.71 -24.42 10.68
C LEU A 11 -13.34 -23.05 10.42
N GLU A 12 -12.95 -22.03 11.19
CA GLU A 12 -13.41 -20.65 10.96
C GLU A 12 -13.12 -20.19 9.53
N THR A 13 -11.90 -20.46 9.03
CA THR A 13 -11.52 -20.09 7.66
C THR A 13 -12.39 -20.79 6.62
N ILE A 14 -12.69 -22.08 6.80
CA ILE A 14 -13.55 -22.85 5.89
C ILE A 14 -14.99 -22.37 5.94
N VAL A 15 -15.50 -22.06 7.14
CA VAL A 15 -16.85 -21.50 7.31
C VAL A 15 -16.95 -20.13 6.65
N ILE A 16 -15.94 -19.27 6.79
CA ILE A 16 -15.87 -17.98 6.09
C ILE A 16 -15.82 -18.18 4.57
N LEU A 17 -15.05 -19.15 4.07
CA LEU A 17 -15.01 -19.47 2.64
C LEU A 17 -16.37 -19.94 2.11
N ALA A 18 -17.04 -20.82 2.86
CA ALA A 18 -18.38 -21.31 2.53
C ALA A 18 -19.42 -20.18 2.56
N ALA A 19 -19.36 -19.30 3.56
CA ALA A 19 -20.22 -18.12 3.65
C ALA A 19 -19.98 -17.18 2.46
N ALA A 20 -18.73 -16.93 2.08
CA ALA A 20 -18.41 -16.14 0.90
C ALA A 20 -19.01 -16.76 -0.38
N ALA A 21 -18.89 -18.09 -0.57
CA ALA A 21 -19.49 -18.79 -1.69
C ALA A 21 -21.03 -18.65 -1.72
N LEU A 22 -21.69 -18.66 -0.55
CA LEU A 22 -23.13 -18.41 -0.46
C LEU A 22 -23.51 -16.96 -0.80
N VAL A 23 -22.71 -15.97 -0.39
CA VAL A 23 -22.91 -14.58 -0.82
C VAL A 23 -22.78 -14.46 -2.34
N PHE A 24 -21.79 -15.12 -2.93
CA PHE A 24 -21.66 -15.21 -4.40
C PHE A 24 -22.87 -15.88 -5.06
N PHE A 25 -23.44 -16.91 -4.45
CA PHE A 25 -24.70 -17.49 -4.92
C PHE A 25 -25.83 -16.45 -4.96
N LEU A 26 -25.98 -15.61 -3.93
CA LEU A 26 -27.05 -14.59 -3.89
C LEU A 26 -26.92 -13.56 -5.02
N ILE A 27 -25.69 -13.21 -5.40
CA ILE A 27 -25.42 -12.25 -6.48
C ILE A 27 -25.60 -12.88 -7.87
N PHE A 28 -25.01 -14.06 -8.09
CA PHE A 28 -24.95 -14.67 -9.43
C PHE A 28 -26.08 -15.69 -9.70
N ARG A 29 -26.85 -16.10 -8.68
CA ARG A 29 -27.91 -17.12 -8.72
C ARG A 29 -27.52 -18.45 -9.38
N LYS A 30 -26.23 -18.80 -9.42
CA LYS A 30 -25.76 -20.07 -10.01
C LYS A 30 -25.65 -21.18 -8.97
N ASN A 31 -26.37 -22.28 -9.18
CA ASN A 31 -26.40 -23.44 -8.27
C ASN A 31 -25.03 -24.06 -7.98
N ALA A 32 -24.05 -23.88 -8.88
CA ALA A 32 -22.67 -24.34 -8.68
C ALA A 32 -22.06 -23.84 -7.35
N PHE A 33 -22.39 -22.62 -6.92
CA PHE A 33 -21.86 -22.06 -5.67
C PHE A 33 -22.44 -22.72 -4.42
N ILE A 34 -23.68 -23.22 -4.47
CA ILE A 34 -24.28 -23.98 -3.37
C ILE A 34 -23.55 -25.31 -3.19
N PHE A 35 -23.31 -26.03 -4.29
CA PHE A 35 -22.56 -27.30 -4.24
C PHE A 35 -21.13 -27.09 -3.73
N ALA A 36 -20.49 -25.99 -4.12
CA ALA A 36 -19.16 -25.63 -3.60
C ALA A 36 -19.18 -25.33 -2.10
N ALA A 37 -20.13 -24.53 -1.61
CA ALA A 37 -20.28 -24.23 -0.18
C ALA A 37 -20.56 -25.49 0.64
N PHE A 38 -21.46 -26.35 0.16
CA PHE A 38 -21.78 -27.61 0.81
C PHE A 38 -20.57 -28.57 0.85
N GLY A 39 -19.83 -28.68 -0.25
CA GLY A 39 -18.58 -29.45 -0.30
C GLY A 39 -17.51 -28.95 0.66
N LEU A 40 -17.34 -27.62 0.76
CA LEU A 40 -16.41 -26.99 1.70
C LEU A 40 -16.76 -27.30 3.16
N LEU A 41 -18.05 -27.23 3.52
CA LEU A 41 -18.52 -27.55 4.88
C LEU A 41 -18.32 -29.03 5.22
N LEU A 42 -18.65 -29.94 4.29
CA LEU A 42 -18.42 -31.37 4.48
C LEU A 42 -16.92 -31.69 4.63
N LEU A 43 -16.06 -31.08 3.79
CA LEU A 43 -14.61 -31.25 3.91
C LEU A 43 -14.08 -30.76 5.27
N GLY A 44 -14.56 -29.61 5.75
CA GLY A 44 -14.20 -29.09 7.07
C GLY A 44 -14.62 -30.01 8.22
N LEU A 45 -15.79 -30.66 8.11
CA LEU A 45 -16.33 -31.52 9.14
C LEU A 45 -15.62 -32.89 9.22
N PHE A 46 -15.42 -33.53 8.06
CA PHE A 46 -14.93 -34.92 8.00
C PHE A 46 -13.41 -35.03 7.89
N PHE A 47 -12.72 -34.07 7.26
CA PHE A 47 -11.30 -34.22 6.96
C PHE A 47 -10.43 -33.07 7.51
N LYS A 48 -9.88 -33.26 8.71
CA LYS A 48 -9.03 -32.28 9.40
C LYS A 48 -7.75 -31.91 8.61
N CYS A 49 -7.16 -32.86 7.88
CA CYS A 49 -5.88 -32.63 7.18
C CYS A 49 -6.06 -31.80 5.90
N THR A 50 -7.09 -32.09 5.11
CA THR A 50 -7.43 -31.32 3.90
C THR A 50 -7.96 -29.93 4.26
N ALA A 51 -8.74 -29.82 5.35
CA ALA A 51 -9.16 -28.54 5.91
C ALA A 51 -7.97 -27.60 6.17
N ALA A 52 -6.93 -28.11 6.84
CA ALA A 52 -5.70 -27.36 7.11
C ALA A 52 -4.91 -27.00 5.84
N ALA A 53 -4.91 -27.87 4.83
CA ALA A 53 -4.26 -27.57 3.55
C ALA A 53 -4.97 -26.43 2.78
N VAL A 54 -6.31 -26.45 2.77
CA VAL A 54 -7.13 -25.41 2.14
C VAL A 54 -6.99 -24.09 2.89
N SER A 55 -7.06 -24.10 4.23
CA SER A 55 -6.88 -22.88 5.04
C SER A 55 -5.47 -22.28 4.82
N ALA A 56 -4.43 -23.11 4.82
CA ALA A 56 -3.06 -22.66 4.59
C ALA A 56 -2.87 -22.09 3.18
N GLY A 57 -3.47 -22.71 2.15
CA GLY A 57 -3.45 -22.20 0.78
C GLY A 57 -4.14 -20.84 0.66
N TRP A 58 -5.33 -20.71 1.25
CA TRP A 58 -6.08 -19.47 1.27
C TRP A 58 -5.35 -18.35 2.02
N LEU A 59 -4.77 -18.65 3.19
CA LEU A 59 -4.04 -17.65 3.97
C LEU A 59 -2.77 -17.19 3.28
N LYS A 60 -2.04 -18.09 2.59
CA LYS A 60 -0.91 -17.69 1.74
C LYS A 60 -1.36 -16.77 0.61
N PHE A 61 -2.49 -17.07 -0.03
CA PHE A 61 -3.06 -16.19 -1.05
C PHE A 61 -3.40 -14.81 -0.48
N ALA A 62 -4.02 -14.76 0.71
CA ALA A 62 -4.33 -13.51 1.39
C ALA A 62 -3.08 -12.71 1.78
N GLU A 63 -1.98 -13.36 2.16
CA GLU A 63 -0.70 -12.71 2.47
C GLU A 63 -0.08 -12.05 1.23
N VAL A 64 -0.09 -12.76 0.09
CA VAL A 64 0.36 -12.20 -1.20
C VAL A 64 -0.51 -11.01 -1.60
N LEU A 65 -1.84 -11.16 -1.50
CA LEU A 65 -2.80 -10.11 -1.82
C LEU A 65 -2.63 -8.89 -0.90
N GLY A 66 -2.38 -9.12 0.39
CA GLY A 66 -2.13 -8.06 1.38
C GLY A 66 -0.83 -7.29 1.09
N THR A 67 0.22 -8.00 0.64
CA THR A 67 1.48 -7.38 0.24
C THR A 67 1.32 -6.49 -0.99
N PHE A 68 0.55 -6.97 -1.98
CA PHE A 68 0.21 -6.19 -3.17
C PHE A 68 -0.65 -4.97 -2.80
N ASN A 69 -1.71 -5.18 -2.02
CA ASN A 69 -2.65 -4.14 -1.61
C ASN A 69 -1.96 -3.02 -0.83
N THR A 70 -1.03 -3.35 0.06
CA THR A 70 -0.27 -2.34 0.82
C THR A 70 0.49 -1.40 -0.11
N ARG A 71 1.16 -1.93 -1.15
CA ARG A 71 1.88 -1.12 -2.13
C ARG A 71 0.95 -0.28 -2.98
N VAL A 72 -0.18 -0.87 -3.42
CA VAL A 72 -1.19 -0.18 -4.23
C VAL A 72 -1.83 0.96 -3.45
N ILE A 73 -2.28 0.71 -2.21
CA ILE A 73 -2.88 1.74 -1.35
C ILE A 73 -1.88 2.87 -1.11
N LEU A 74 -0.63 2.55 -0.75
CA LEU A 74 0.38 3.59 -0.49
C LEU A 74 0.67 4.42 -1.75
N GLY A 75 0.82 3.77 -2.91
CA GLY A 75 1.00 4.45 -4.19
C GLY A 75 -0.20 5.33 -4.56
N LEU A 76 -1.42 4.83 -4.33
CA LEU A 76 -2.65 5.55 -4.59
C LEU A 76 -2.82 6.75 -3.66
N VAL A 77 -2.51 6.61 -2.37
CA VAL A 77 -2.49 7.72 -1.41
C VAL A 77 -1.46 8.77 -1.81
N TYR A 78 -0.24 8.36 -2.20
CA TYR A 78 0.77 9.29 -2.70
C TYR A 78 0.29 10.05 -3.94
N PHE A 79 -0.35 9.35 -4.89
CA PHE A 79 -0.84 9.97 -6.11
C PHE A 79 -2.05 10.88 -5.88
N VAL A 80 -3.00 10.49 -5.03
CA VAL A 80 -4.24 11.23 -4.78
C VAL A 80 -4.04 12.38 -3.78
N VAL A 81 -3.08 12.28 -2.86
CA VAL A 81 -2.86 13.28 -1.81
C VAL A 81 -1.59 14.09 -2.06
N LEU A 82 -0.41 13.46 -2.10
CA LEU A 82 0.85 14.18 -2.21
C LEU A 82 1.02 14.87 -3.57
N THR A 83 0.63 14.20 -4.66
CA THR A 83 0.80 14.75 -6.02
C THR A 83 0.01 16.04 -6.24
N PRO A 84 -1.30 16.15 -5.91
CA PRO A 84 -1.99 17.42 -6.05
C PRO A 84 -1.47 18.48 -5.09
N ILE A 85 -1.05 18.12 -3.87
CA ILE A 85 -0.41 19.08 -2.96
C ILE A 85 0.87 19.64 -3.59
N ALA A 86 1.72 18.79 -4.16
CA ALA A 86 2.95 19.22 -4.84
C ALA A 86 2.66 20.07 -6.09
N LEU A 87 1.62 19.73 -6.86
CA LEU A 87 1.19 20.53 -8.02
C LEU A 87 0.65 21.89 -7.59
N VAL A 88 -0.15 21.95 -6.54
CA VAL A 88 -0.64 23.21 -5.95
C VAL A 88 0.54 24.03 -5.44
N PHE A 89 1.48 23.43 -4.71
CA PHE A 89 2.69 24.10 -4.24
C PHE A 89 3.52 24.64 -5.40
N ARG A 90 3.70 23.87 -6.48
CA ARG A 90 4.40 24.30 -7.70
C ARG A 90 3.67 25.43 -8.44
N ALA A 91 2.34 25.42 -8.43
CA ALA A 91 1.53 26.45 -9.06
C ALA A 91 1.52 27.76 -8.25
N LEU A 92 1.45 27.66 -6.92
CA LEU A 92 1.44 28.80 -5.99
C LEU A 92 2.84 29.39 -5.80
N ILE A 93 3.88 28.56 -5.74
CA ILE A 93 5.29 28.97 -5.71
C ILE A 93 5.83 29.05 -7.14
N LYS A 94 5.06 29.73 -7.98
CA LYS A 94 5.63 30.40 -9.13
C LYS A 94 6.36 31.60 -8.55
N ARG A 95 7.70 31.61 -8.61
CA ARG A 95 8.56 32.81 -8.47
C ARG A 95 9.09 33.17 -7.07
N HIS A 96 9.84 32.29 -6.41
CA HIS A 96 10.85 32.70 -5.41
C HIS A 96 12.27 32.17 -5.72
N VAL A 97 12.48 31.59 -6.90
CA VAL A 97 13.82 31.35 -7.47
C VAL A 97 14.01 32.30 -8.67
N ASN A 98 13.67 33.57 -8.46
CA ASN A 98 14.09 34.66 -9.33
C ASN A 98 15.07 35.52 -8.52
N SER A 99 16.33 35.10 -8.47
CA SER A 99 17.37 36.10 -8.71
C SER A 99 17.09 36.65 -10.13
N PRO A 100 17.10 37.97 -10.37
CA PRO A 100 16.89 38.52 -11.70
C PRO A 100 17.97 37.98 -12.63
N ARG A 101 17.63 36.93 -13.37
CA ARG A 101 18.48 36.36 -14.41
C ARG A 101 18.52 37.34 -15.58
N THR A 102 19.61 38.05 -15.73
CA THR A 102 20.06 38.49 -17.04
C THR A 102 20.56 37.27 -17.80
N ALA A 103 20.21 37.13 -19.09
CA ALA A 103 20.51 35.96 -19.92
C ALA A 103 22.01 35.67 -20.15
N PHE A 104 22.90 36.40 -19.47
CA PHE A 104 24.36 36.36 -19.60
C PHE A 104 25.08 35.58 -18.50
N ASP A 105 24.43 35.23 -17.39
CA ASP A 105 25.10 34.56 -16.27
C ASP A 105 24.98 33.03 -16.36
N GLY A 106 26.05 32.40 -16.83
CA GLY A 106 26.16 30.94 -17.00
C GLY A 106 26.28 30.14 -15.69
N THR A 107 26.26 30.77 -14.52
CA THR A 107 26.38 30.07 -13.21
C THR A 107 25.44 30.64 -12.14
N TYR A 108 25.18 29.86 -11.10
CA TYR A 108 24.41 30.29 -9.92
C TYR A 108 25.25 31.05 -8.89
N PHE A 109 26.54 31.24 -9.13
CA PHE A 109 27.41 31.97 -8.21
C PHE A 109 27.23 33.47 -8.43
N THR A 110 26.92 34.20 -7.35
CA THR A 110 26.95 35.66 -7.34
C THR A 110 28.32 36.13 -6.86
N VAL A 111 28.99 37.00 -7.59
CA VAL A 111 30.22 37.64 -7.11
C VAL A 111 29.86 38.53 -5.92
N ARG A 112 30.48 38.28 -4.76
CA ARG A 112 30.35 39.14 -3.58
C ARG A 112 31.60 40.00 -3.46
N ASP A 113 31.50 41.25 -3.90
CA ASP A 113 32.51 42.28 -3.66
C ASP A 113 32.36 42.86 -2.24
N HIS A 114 32.57 42.00 -1.22
CA HIS A 114 32.50 42.40 0.18
C HIS A 114 33.91 42.74 0.69
N SER A 115 34.12 43.98 1.12
CA SER A 115 35.36 44.37 1.81
C SER A 115 35.31 43.91 3.26
N PHE A 116 36.14 42.91 3.58
CA PHE A 116 36.20 42.32 4.91
C PHE A 116 36.64 43.33 5.97
N GLY A 117 35.81 43.49 7.00
CA GLY A 117 36.11 44.32 8.17
C GLY A 117 36.37 43.47 9.42
N ALA A 118 36.92 44.09 10.46
CA ALA A 118 37.10 43.46 11.78
C ALA A 118 35.84 42.73 12.34
N PRO A 119 34.61 43.23 12.14
CA PRO A 119 33.40 42.56 12.65
C PRO A 119 33.09 41.23 11.95
N ASP A 120 33.54 41.04 10.71
CA ASP A 120 33.28 39.81 9.95
C ASP A 120 34.06 38.61 10.51
N PHE A 121 35.13 38.89 11.28
CA PHE A 121 35.94 37.86 11.94
C PHE A 121 35.35 37.41 13.28
N GLU A 122 34.32 38.08 13.81
CA GLU A 122 33.68 37.66 15.06
C GLU A 122 32.78 36.42 14.88
N LYS A 123 32.28 36.19 13.65
CA LYS A 123 31.46 35.01 13.32
C LYS A 123 31.95 34.41 12.01
N MET A 124 32.97 33.55 12.14
CA MET A 124 33.61 32.86 11.03
C MET A 124 32.84 31.64 10.49
N TRP A 125 31.64 31.37 11.02
CA TRP A 125 30.82 30.19 10.72
C TRP A 125 29.42 30.56 10.24
#